data_AF-A0A0F9UYR9-F1
#
_entry.id   AF-A0A0F9UYR9-F1
#
_cell.length_a   1.000
_cell.length_b   1.000
_cell.length_c   1.000
_cell.angle_alpha   90.00
_cell.angle_beta   90.00
_cell.angle_gamma   90.00
#
_symmetry.space_group_name_H-M   'P 1'
#
loop_
_entity.id
_entity.type
_entity.pdbx_description
1 polymer ?
#
loop_
_entity_poly.entity_id
_entity_poly.type
_entity_poly.pdbx_seq_one_letter_code
_entity_poly.pdbx_strand_id
1 'polypeptide(L)'
;MSFAYDTQAAVWYDRIRPHIKDEVLAMHFERLMDSMHDANHKCTHRDSNVEGDGVNKDDTVSRDARKLQEYVKSLEENPDA
;
A
#
# COMPACT_ATOMS: atom_id res chain seq x y z
N MET A 1 1.72 10.73 10.01
CA MET A 1 0.92 9.71 9.29
C MET A 1 1.76 9.16 8.15
N SER A 2 1.58 7.89 7.81
CA SER A 2 2.32 7.23 6.74
C SER A 2 1.58 7.35 5.42
N PHE A 3 2.27 7.78 4.36
CA PHE A 3 1.70 7.78 3.02
C PHE A 3 1.15 6.40 2.60
N ALA A 4 1.81 5.31 3.02
CA ALA A 4 1.37 3.96 2.73
C ALA A 4 0.09 3.57 3.48
N TYR A 5 0.00 3.86 4.78
CA TYR A 5 -1.24 3.63 5.55
C TYR A 5 -2.40 4.49 5.05
N ASP A 6 -2.14 5.76 4.70
CA ASP A 6 -3.16 6.66 4.17
C ASP A 6 -3.69 6.16 2.82
N THR A 7 -2.79 5.72 1.93
CA THR A 7 -3.16 5.13 0.62
C THR A 7 -3.96 3.83 0.80
N GLN A 8 -3.49 2.94 1.67
CA GLN A 8 -4.14 1.66 1.96
C GLN A 8 -5.56 1.87 2.50
N ALA A 9 -5.74 2.78 3.46
CA ALA A 9 -7.04 3.08 4.04
C ALA A 9 -8.00 3.65 2.99
N ALA A 10 -7.56 4.63 2.19
CA ALA A 10 -8.39 5.23 1.15
C ALA A 10 -8.89 4.18 0.15
N VAL A 11 -7.99 3.38 -0.41
CA VAL A 11 -8.36 2.35 -1.40
C VAL A 11 -9.27 1.27 -0.80
N TRP A 12 -9.01 0.86 0.45
CA TRP A 12 -9.86 -0.10 1.13
C TRP A 12 -11.31 0.39 1.25
N TYR A 13 -11.53 1.63 1.69
CA TYR A 13 -12.87 2.18 1.88
C TYR A 13 -13.56 2.49 0.56
N ASP A 14 -12.85 3.03 -0.42
CA ASP A 14 -13.45 3.56 -1.64
C ASP A 14 -13.66 2.49 -2.71
N ARG A 15 -12.81 1.45 -2.74
CA ARG A 15 -12.77 0.49 -3.85
C ARG A 15 -12.88 -0.98 -3.44
N ILE A 16 -12.23 -1.41 -2.35
CA ILE A 16 -12.22 -2.84 -1.95
C ILE A 16 -13.47 -3.25 -1.17
N ARG A 17 -13.77 -2.55 -0.06
CA ARG A 17 -14.93 -2.80 0.80
C ARG A 17 -16.26 -2.77 0.03
N PRO A 18 -16.47 -1.93 -1.00
CA PRO A 18 -17.69 -1.99 -1.82
C PRO A 18 -17.72 -3.09 -2.89
N HIS A 19 -16.80 -4.08 -2.86
CA HIS A 19 -16.59 -5.21 -3.78
C HIS A 19 -15.54 -4.93 -4.86
N ILE A 20 -14.41 -5.64 -4.78
CA ILE A 20 -13.41 -5.64 -5.83
C ILE A 20 -13.84 -6.50 -7.01
N LYS A 21 -13.85 -5.90 -8.21
CA LYS A 21 -14.10 -6.58 -9.49
C LYS A 21 -12.90 -6.49 -10.44
N ASP A 22 -11.89 -5.71 -10.06
CA ASP A 22 -10.71 -5.41 -10.84
C ASP A 22 -9.52 -6.19 -10.28
N GLU A 23 -9.04 -7.16 -11.06
CA GLU A 23 -7.92 -8.02 -10.68
C GLU A 23 -6.58 -7.24 -10.57
N VAL A 24 -6.41 -6.19 -11.37
CA VAL A 24 -5.20 -5.37 -11.37
C VAL A 24 -5.16 -4.49 -10.12
N LEU A 25 -6.31 -3.93 -9.73
CA LEU A 25 -6.45 -3.23 -8.45
C LEU A 25 -6.12 -4.16 -7.27
N ALA A 26 -6.59 -5.41 -7.31
CA ALA A 26 -6.37 -6.39 -6.24
C ALA A 26 -4.88 -6.70 -6.10
N MET A 27 -4.21 -6.97 -7.23
CA MET A 27 -2.78 -7.24 -7.27
C MET A 27 -1.95 -6.06 -6.74
N HIS A 28 -2.30 -4.82 -7.09
CA HIS A 28 -1.60 -3.64 -6.57
C HIS A 28 -1.83 -3.45 -5.06
N PHE A 29 -3.04 -3.71 -4.59
CA PHE A 29 -3.38 -3.62 -3.17
C PHE A 29 -2.65 -4.70 -2.34
N GLU A 30 -2.67 -5.96 -2.79
CA GLU A 30 -1.94 -7.06 -2.14
C GLU A 30 -0.43 -6.79 -2.08
N ARG A 31 0.17 -6.31 -3.19
CA ARG A 31 1.61 -5.97 -3.21
C ARG A 31 1.98 -4.90 -2.18
N LEU A 32 1.12 -3.90 -1.96
CA LEU A 32 1.34 -2.91 -0.91
C LEU A 32 1.25 -3.55 0.48
N MET A 33 0.24 -4.38 0.72
CA MET A 33 0.08 -5.09 2.00
C MET A 33 1.27 -6.00 2.33
N ASP A 34 1.76 -6.76 1.36
CA ASP A 34 2.94 -7.63 1.50
C ASP A 34 4.20 -6.82 1.80
N SER A 35 4.41 -5.71 1.07
CA SER A 35 5.58 -4.85 1.29
C SER A 35 5.56 -4.21 2.68
N MET A 36 4.39 -3.77 3.15
CA MET A 36 4.22 -3.22 4.50
C MET A 36 4.47 -4.28 5.57
N HIS A 37 4.03 -5.52 5.35
CA HIS A 37 4.28 -6.65 6.23
C HIS A 37 5.79 -6.96 6.31
N ASP A 38 6.46 -7.11 5.17
CA ASP A 38 7.89 -7.38 5.09
C ASP A 38 8.73 -6.28 5.74
N ALA A 39 8.39 -5.00 5.51
CA ALA A 39 9.08 -3.86 6.11
C ALA A 39 8.98 -3.87 7.64
N ASN A 40 7.80 -4.20 8.17
CA ASN A 40 7.61 -4.37 9.62
C ASN A 40 8.43 -5.55 10.17
N HIS A 41 8.51 -6.67 9.46
CA HIS A 41 9.32 -7.82 9.86
C HIS A 41 10.84 -7.56 9.80
N LYS A 42 11.32 -6.69 8.91
CA LYS A 42 12.74 -6.32 8.86
C LYS A 42 13.16 -5.43 10.04
N CYS A 43 12.24 -4.62 10.56
CA CYS A 43 12.51 -3.70 11.68
C CYS A 43 12.49 -4.37 13.06
N THR A 44 11.96 -5.59 13.19
CA THR A 44 11.91 -6.32 14.46
C THR A 44 13.18 -7.14 14.77
N HIS A 45 14.09 -7.32 13.81
CA HIS A 45 15.21 -8.26 13.93
C HIS A 45 16.62 -7.66 14.08
N ARG A 46 16.78 -6.32 14.09
CA ARG A 46 18.11 -5.69 14.06
C ARG A 46 18.31 -4.77 15.26
N ASP A 47 18.80 -5.38 16.34
CA ASP A 47 19.29 -4.77 17.59
C ASP A 47 18.26 -4.01 18.45
N SER A 48 18.11 -4.53 19.67
CA SER A 48 17.49 -3.95 20.84
C SER A 48 17.43 -2.40 20.85
N ASN A 49 16.23 -1.88 21.05
CA ASN A 49 15.89 -0.52 21.53
C ASN A 49 15.60 0.60 20.52
N VAL A 50 15.41 0.32 19.23
CA VAL A 50 14.69 1.27 18.35
C VAL A 50 13.67 0.52 17.53
N GLU A 51 12.40 0.56 17.96
CA GLU A 51 11.25 0.20 17.12
C GLU A 51 11.27 1.11 15.89
N GLY A 52 11.97 0.66 14.85
CA GLY A 52 12.10 1.37 13.61
C GLY A 52 10.76 1.35 12.90
N ASP A 53 10.29 2.53 12.51
CA ASP A 53 9.16 2.72 11.62
C ASP A 53 9.49 2.20 10.21
N GLY A 54 9.44 0.87 10.06
CA GLY A 54 9.87 0.16 8.86
C GLY A 54 9.04 0.52 7.64
N VAL A 55 7.74 0.67 7.83
CA VAL A 55 6.81 1.07 6.76
C VAL A 55 7.14 2.47 6.22
N ASN A 56 7.43 3.45 7.08
CA ASN A 56 7.72 4.82 6.61
C ASN A 56 9.13 5.02 6.06
N LYS A 57 10.05 4.09 6.32
CA LYS A 57 11.45 4.19 5.88
C LYS A 57 11.80 3.21 4.75
N ASP A 58 10.87 2.35 4.33
CA ASP A 58 11.10 1.39 3.25
C ASP A 58 10.69 1.99 1.88
N ASP A 59 11.67 2.10 0.99
CA ASP A 59 11.49 2.63 -0.37
C ASP A 59 10.56 1.74 -1.22
N THR A 60 10.51 0.43 -0.95
CA THR A 60 9.63 -0.51 -1.65
C THR A 60 8.19 -0.22 -1.29
N VAL A 61 7.91 -0.05 0.00
CA VAL A 61 6.59 0.35 0.50
C VAL A 61 6.15 1.67 -0.13
N SER A 62 7.03 2.68 -0.13
CA SER A 62 6.73 3.99 -0.73
C SER A 62 6.43 3.89 -2.23
N ARG A 63 7.19 3.06 -2.96
CA ARG A 63 6.99 2.85 -4.40
C ARG A 63 5.67 2.14 -4.70
N ASP A 64 5.35 1.10 -3.94
CA ASP A 64 4.15 0.31 -4.21
C ASP A 64 2.88 1.06 -3.79
N ALA A 65 2.95 1.91 -2.75
CA ALA A 65 1.89 2.88 -2.43
C ALA A 65 1.66 3.87 -3.59
N ARG A 66 2.73 4.40 -4.21
CA ARG A 66 2.60 5.31 -5.37
C ARG A 66 1.94 4.63 -6.57
N LYS A 67 2.37 3.41 -6.90
CA LYS A 67 1.77 2.63 -8.01
C LYS A 67 0.29 2.39 -7.79
N LEU A 68 -0.11 2.06 -6.57
CA LEU A 68 -1.52 1.87 -6.24
C LEU A 68 -2.31 3.17 -6.41
N GLN A 69 -1.78 4.29 -5.90
CA GLN A 69 -2.41 5.61 -6.06
C GLN A 69 -2.52 6.03 -7.54
N GLU A 70 -1.46 5.84 -8.33
CA GLU A 70 -1.44 6.14 -9.77
C GLU A 70 -2.48 5.31 -10.51
N TYR A 71 -2.61 4.02 -10.18
CA TYR A 71 -3.61 3.15 -10.79
C TYR A 71 -5.03 3.60 -10.43
N VAL A 72 -5.32 3.86 -9.16
CA VAL A 72 -6.64 4.36 -8.73
C VAL A 72 -7.00 5.67 -9.42
N LYS A 73 -6.04 6.60 -9.54
CA LYS A 73 -6.22 7.84 -10.29
C LYS A 73 -6.53 7.59 -11.75
N SER A 74 -5.87 6.62 -12.39
CA SER A 74 -6.14 6.27 -13.79
C SER A 74 -7.57 5.75 -14.00
N LEU A 75 -8.13 5.03 -13.02
CA LEU A 75 -9.52 4.56 -13.02
C LEU A 75 -10.54 5.69 -12.79
N GLU A 76 -10.15 6.76 -12.09
CA GLU A 76 -11.00 7.96 -11.93
C GLU A 76 -11.00 8.83 -13.19
N GLU A 77 -9.84 8.93 -13.85
CA GLU A 77 -9.70 9.70 -15.09
C GLU A 77 -10.31 8.98 -16.30
N ASN A 78 -10.39 7.63 -16.27
CA ASN A 78 -11.00 6.81 -17.32
C ASN A 78 -11.95 5.75 -16.73
N PRO A 79 -13.18 6.13 -16.33
CA PRO A 79 -14.14 5.23 -15.70
C PRO A 79 -14.70 4.12 -16.63
N ASP A 80 -14.40 4.18 -17.92
CA ASP A 80 -14.88 3.27 -18.97
C ASP A 80 -13.81 2.29 -19.50
N ALA A 81 -12.59 2.31 -18.95
CA ALA A 81 -11.48 1.40 -19.33
C ALA A 81 -11.57 0.07 -18.57
#